data_AF-A0A355D515-F1
#
_entry.id   AF-A0A355D515-F1
#
_cell.length_a   1.000
_cell.length_b   1.000
_cell.length_c   1.000
_cell.angle_alpha   90.00
_cell.angle_beta   90.00
_cell.angle_gamma   90.00
#
_symmetry.space_group_name_H-M   'P 1'
#
loop_
_entity.id
_entity.type
_entity.pdbx_description
1 polymer ?
#
loop_
_entity_poly.entity_id
_entity_poly.type
_entity_poly.pdbx_seq_one_letter_code
_entity_poly.pdbx_strand_id
1 'polypeptide(L)'
;MQDDGIKFKGEKDGLNLVVNIKLFSSIESLIEALRVKLRKGRRFYKGASIKITVDMRQLESRDLRAIRDFLSTEFMIKDCSFINLEDSNKKVFNGIHEGKTKFVRKTIRSGQRFEYSG
;
A
#
# COMPACT_ATOMS: atom_id res chain seq x y z
N MET A 1 1.85 10.90 -19.81
CA MET A 1 2.71 10.51 -18.68
C MET A 1 2.84 9.00 -18.74
N GLN A 2 4.03 8.47 -19.04
CA GLN A 2 4.24 7.01 -19.08
C GLN A 2 4.01 6.44 -17.68
N ASP A 3 3.06 5.52 -17.55
CA ASP A 3 2.82 4.77 -16.32
C ASP A 3 3.93 3.73 -16.22
N ASP A 4 5.06 4.10 -15.59
CA ASP A 4 6.23 3.21 -15.44
C ASP A 4 5.97 2.02 -14.49
N GLY A 5 4.70 1.65 -14.21
CA GLY A 5 4.29 0.56 -13.32
C GLY A 5 4.70 0.64 -11.85
N ILE A 6 5.56 1.60 -11.47
CA ILE A 6 6.11 1.79 -10.12
C ILE A 6 5.55 3.08 -9.53
N LYS A 7 4.93 2.98 -8.34
CA LYS A 7 4.34 4.11 -7.60
C LYS A 7 4.93 4.19 -6.20
N PHE A 8 5.39 5.37 -5.82
CA PHE A 8 5.80 5.66 -4.45
C PHE A 8 4.61 6.22 -3.68
N LYS A 9 4.30 5.64 -2.52
CA LYS A 9 3.28 6.08 -1.59
C LYS A 9 3.92 6.31 -0.22
N GLY A 10 3.65 7.47 0.38
CA GLY A 10 3.94 7.68 1.80
C GLY A 10 2.84 7.08 2.65
N GLU A 11 3.18 6.17 3.55
CA GLU A 11 2.27 5.54 4.50
C GLU A 11 2.68 5.89 5.94
N LYS A 12 1.80 5.62 6.92
CA LYS A 12 2.08 5.90 8.34
C LYS A 12 3.35 5.21 8.85
N ASP A 13 3.67 4.04 8.31
CA ASP A 13 4.86 3.25 8.65
C ASP A 13 6.08 3.55 7.76
N GLY A 14 6.04 4.60 6.93
CA GLY A 14 7.16 5.03 6.10
C GLY A 14 6.88 4.96 4.60
N LEU A 15 7.92 4.67 3.82
CA LEU A 15 7.84 4.67 2.36
C LEU A 15 7.35 3.31 1.85
N ASN A 16 6.24 3.32 1.12
CA ASN A 16 5.69 2.16 0.44
C ASN A 16 5.89 2.30 -1.08
N LEU A 17 6.51 1.31 -1.69
CA LEU A 17 6.71 1.20 -3.13
C LEU A 17 5.73 0.16 -3.68
N VAL A 18 4.75 0.62 -4.45
CA VAL A 18 3.77 -0.25 -5.11
C VAL A 18 4.25 -0.54 -6.52
N VAL A 19 4.47 -1.81 -6.82
CA VAL A 19 4.96 -2.27 -8.13
C VAL A 19 3.89 -3.11 -8.80
N ASN A 20 3.48 -2.73 -10.01
CA ASN A 20 2.57 -3.49 -10.84
C ASN A 20 3.36 -4.33 -11.86
N ILE A 21 3.55 -5.61 -11.54
CA ILE A 21 4.37 -6.54 -12.33
C ILE A 21 3.78 -6.80 -13.72
N LYS A 22 2.46 -6.71 -13.89
CA LYS A 22 1.78 -6.95 -15.17
C LYS A 22 2.20 -6.01 -16.30
N LEU A 23 2.78 -4.86 -15.95
CA LEU A 23 3.27 -3.87 -16.92
C LEU A 23 4.70 -4.17 -17.39
N PHE A 24 5.37 -5.17 -16.81
CA PHE A 24 6.75 -5.53 -17.12
C PHE A 24 6.81 -6.91 -17.75
N SER A 25 7.55 -7.01 -18.86
CA SER A 25 7.78 -8.28 -19.56
C SER A 25 8.82 -9.17 -18.87
N SER A 26 9.71 -8.59 -18.05
CA SER A 26 10.80 -9.30 -17.35
C SER A 26 11.20 -8.59 -16.05
N ILE A 27 11.85 -9.33 -15.14
CA ILE A 27 12.44 -8.79 -13.89
C ILE A 27 13.53 -7.76 -14.18
N GLU A 28 14.33 -7.98 -15.22
CA GLU A 28 15.38 -7.03 -15.63
C GLU A 28 14.78 -5.66 -16.01
N SER A 29 13.66 -5.67 -16.72
CA SER A 29 12.93 -4.43 -17.07
C SER A 29 12.44 -3.70 -15.82
N LEU A 30 11.98 -4.45 -14.81
CA LEU A 30 11.56 -3.91 -13.52
C LEU A 30 12.74 -3.29 -12.76
N ILE A 31 13.90 -3.96 -12.73
CA ILE A 31 15.12 -3.47 -12.09
C ILE A 31 15.59 -2.16 -12.73
N GLU A 32 15.58 -2.07 -14.06
CA GLU A 32 15.93 -0.84 -14.76
C GLU A 32 14.94 0.30 -14.46
N ALA A 33 13.64 0.02 -14.45
CA ALA A 33 12.65 1.02 -14.10
C ALA A 33 12.82 1.52 -12.64
N LEU A 34 13.14 0.61 -11.70
CA LEU A 34 13.48 0.96 -10.32
C LEU A 34 14.72 1.83 -10.26
N ARG A 35 15.78 1.47 -11.00
CA ARG A 35 17.02 2.23 -11.11
C ARG A 35 16.75 3.67 -11.53
N VAL A 36 16.01 3.86 -12.62
CA VAL A 36 15.70 5.19 -13.17
C VAL A 36 14.91 6.04 -12.18
N LYS A 37 13.93 5.46 -11.48
CA LYS A 37 13.13 6.20 -10.49
C LYS A 37 13.90 6.53 -9.23
N LEU A 38 14.61 5.57 -8.65
CA LEU A 38 15.36 5.76 -7.40
C LEU A 38 16.58 6.67 -7.60
N ARG A 39 17.16 6.73 -8.82
CA ARG A 39 18.27 7.63 -9.14
C ARG A 39 17.96 9.10 -8.86
N LYS A 40 16.70 9.54 -9.09
CA LYS A 40 16.26 10.92 -8.81
C LYS A 40 16.35 11.30 -7.34
N GLY A 41 16.38 10.32 -6.42
CA GLY A 41 16.35 10.53 -4.97
C GLY A 41 17.42 9.76 -4.21
N ARG A 42 18.59 9.45 -4.80
CA ARG A 42 19.64 8.59 -4.19
C ARG A 42 19.93 8.88 -2.72
N ARG A 43 20.01 10.17 -2.33
CA ARG A 43 20.26 10.60 -0.95
C ARG A 43 19.13 10.28 0.01
N PHE A 44 17.88 10.29 -0.46
CA PHE A 44 16.68 10.05 0.35
C PHE A 44 16.55 8.60 0.80
N TYR A 45 16.98 7.66 -0.05
CA TYR A 45 16.83 6.22 0.23
C TYR A 45 18.00 5.63 1.03
N LYS A 46 19.11 6.36 1.21
CA LYS A 46 20.28 5.89 1.94
C LYS A 46 19.94 5.66 3.41
N GLY A 47 20.02 4.41 3.86
CA GLY A 47 19.69 4.02 5.24
C GLY A 47 18.19 3.97 5.55
N ALA A 48 17.33 4.15 4.55
CA ALA A 48 15.87 4.08 4.73
C ALA A 48 15.41 2.61 4.88
N SER A 49 14.23 2.45 5.49
CA SER A 49 13.45 1.21 5.47
C SER A 49 12.30 1.38 4.47
N ILE A 50 12.26 0.54 3.44
CA ILE A 50 11.24 0.64 2.38
C ILE A 50 10.36 -0.60 2.42
N LYS A 51 9.04 -0.39 2.37
CA LYS A 51 8.10 -1.47 2.13
C LYS A 51 7.83 -1.58 0.64
N ILE A 52 7.81 -2.79 0.10
CA ILE A 52 7.51 -3.06 -1.31
C ILE A 52 6.23 -3.86 -1.37
N THR A 53 5.17 -3.26 -1.91
CA THR A 53 3.90 -3.92 -2.15
C THR A 53 3.90 -4.49 -3.56
N VAL A 54 3.85 -5.81 -3.66
CA VAL A 54 3.87 -6.57 -4.91
C VAL A 54 2.80 -7.66 -4.87
N ASP A 55 2.34 -8.09 -6.04
CA ASP A 55 1.53 -9.30 -6.17
C ASP A 55 2.46 -10.53 -6.13
N MET A 56 2.59 -11.20 -4.99
CA MET A 56 3.49 -12.37 -4.88
C MET A 56 3.02 -13.56 -5.73
N ARG A 57 1.81 -13.55 -6.30
CA ARG A 57 1.38 -14.59 -7.26
C ARG A 57 2.19 -14.58 -8.55
N GLN A 58 2.85 -13.46 -8.85
CA GLN A 58 3.60 -13.25 -10.10
C GLN A 58 5.13 -13.20 -9.90
N LEU A 59 5.62 -13.38 -8.67
CA LEU A 59 7.05 -13.33 -8.37
C LEU A 59 7.50 -14.61 -7.68
N GLU A 60 8.59 -15.19 -8.17
CA GLU A 60 9.26 -16.27 -7.47
C GLU A 60 10.14 -15.71 -6.35
N SER A 61 10.45 -16.55 -5.36
CA SER A 61 11.33 -16.19 -4.24
C SER A 61 12.75 -15.78 -4.69
N ARG A 62 13.18 -16.22 -5.88
CA ARG A 62 14.45 -15.81 -6.51
C ARG A 62 14.42 -14.34 -6.94
N ASP A 63 13.29 -13.88 -7.47
CA ASP A 63 13.13 -12.53 -8.00
C ASP A 63 13.10 -11.50 -6.86
N LEU A 64 12.43 -11.84 -5.76
CA LEU A 64 12.43 -11.04 -4.53
C LEU A 64 13.84 -10.85 -3.96
N ARG A 65 14.68 -11.90 -4.02
CA ARG A 65 16.10 -11.79 -3.63
C ARG A 65 16.87 -10.88 -4.56
N ALA A 66 16.73 -11.05 -5.88
CA ALA A 66 17.40 -10.19 -6.86
C ALA A 66 17.06 -8.70 -6.66
N ILE A 67 15.79 -8.38 -6.40
CA ILE A 67 15.34 -7.01 -6.11
C ILE A 67 15.94 -6.50 -4.80
N ARG A 68 15.96 -7.34 -3.74
CA ARG A 68 16.55 -6.97 -2.45
C ARG A 68 18.06 -6.70 -2.56
N ASP A 69 18.78 -7.56 -3.28
CA ASP A 69 20.21 -7.45 -3.47
C ASP A 69 20.55 -6.19 -4.30
N PHE A 70 19.76 -5.92 -5.34
CA PHE A 70 19.86 -4.69 -6.12
C PHE A 70 19.67 -3.43 -5.27
N LEU A 71 18.61 -3.38 -4.46
CA LEU A 71 18.29 -2.21 -3.63
C LEU A 71 19.32 -1.96 -2.53
N SER A 72 19.80 -3.03 -1.89
CA SER A 72 20.85 -2.93 -0.86
C SER A 72 22.19 -2.50 -1.44
N THR A 73 22.60 -3.08 -2.58
CA THR A 73 23.88 -2.80 -3.22
C THR A 73 23.95 -1.40 -3.81
N GLU A 74 22.92 -0.98 -4.56
CA GLU A 74 22.99 0.27 -5.33
C GLU A 74 22.52 1.52 -4.55
N PHE A 75 21.59 1.34 -3.60
CA PHE A 75 20.97 2.45 -2.86
C PHE A 75 21.26 2.44 -1.35
N MET A 76 21.99 1.44 -0.83
CA MET A 76 22.29 1.30 0.61
C MET A 76 21.03 1.37 1.49
N ILE A 77 19.95 0.74 1.04
CA ILE A 77 18.70 0.64 1.80
C ILE A 77 18.92 -0.37 2.93
N LYS A 78 18.60 0.02 4.17
CA LYS A 78 18.91 -0.76 5.38
C LYS A 78 17.96 -1.94 5.54
N ASP A 79 16.69 -1.74 5.21
CA ASP A 79 15.66 -2.77 5.37
C ASP A 79 14.62 -2.72 4.24
N CYS A 80 14.24 -3.90 3.76
CA CYS A 80 13.25 -4.08 2.69
C CYS A 80 12.25 -5.15 3.11
N SER A 81 11.01 -4.75 3.38
CA SER A 81 9.92 -5.66 3.69
C SER A 81 8.98 -5.81 2.50
N PHE A 82 8.67 -7.03 2.10
CA PHE A 82 7.72 -7.31 1.02
C PHE A 82 6.33 -7.58 1.59
N ILE A 83 5.31 -6.92 1.04
CA ILE A 83 3.91 -7.08 1.44
C ILE A 83 3.09 -7.51 0.24
N ASN A 84 2.20 -8.48 0.44
CA ASN A 84 1.25 -8.90 -0.59
C ASN A 84 0.23 -7.80 -0.85
N LEU A 85 -0.11 -7.62 -2.13
CA LEU A 85 -1.12 -6.64 -2.53
C LEU A 85 -2.49 -6.90 -1.86
N GLU A 86 -2.85 -8.17 -1.62
CA GLU A 86 -4.06 -8.55 -0.87
C GLU A 86 -4.02 -8.13 0.60
N ASP A 87 -2.87 -8.26 1.28
CA ASP A 87 -2.69 -7.87 2.68
C ASP A 87 -2.65 -6.35 2.88
N SER A 88 -2.33 -5.59 1.82
CA SER A 88 -2.34 -4.12 1.85
C SER A 88 -3.76 -3.53 1.92
N ASN A 89 -4.79 -4.30 1.57
CA ASN A 89 -6.21 -3.91 1.73
C ASN A 89 -6.66 -4.10 3.19
N LYS A 90 -5.96 -3.45 4.13
CA LYS A 90 -6.54 -3.23 5.45
C LYS A 90 -7.80 -2.41 5.25
N LYS A 91 -8.96 -2.95 5.63
CA LYS A 91 -10.24 -2.23 5.63
C LYS A 91 -10.03 -0.93 6.41
N VAL A 92 -9.91 0.18 5.68
CA VAL A 92 -9.71 1.54 6.24
C VAL A 92 -10.94 1.96 7.06
N PHE A 93 -12.05 1.26 6.84
CA PHE A 93 -13.32 1.47 7.50
C PHE A 93 -13.87 0.13 7.98
N ASN A 94 -13.97 -0.03 9.30
CA ASN A 94 -14.60 -1.19 9.95
C ASN A 94 -16.07 -0.92 10.33
N GLY A 95 -16.69 0.10 9.72
CA GLY A 95 -17.98 0.62 10.16
C GLY A 95 -17.84 1.73 11.20
N ILE A 96 -18.93 2.48 11.40
CA ILE A 96 -19.09 3.36 12.56
C ILE A 96 -19.71 2.50 13.65
N HIS A 97 -19.10 2.51 14.84
CA HIS A 97 -19.73 1.89 16.01
C HIS A 97 -20.85 2.82 16.49
N GLU A 98 -22.00 2.77 15.83
CA GLU A 98 -23.19 3.50 16.25
C GLU A 98 -23.57 2.99 17.64
N GLY A 99 -23.57 3.88 18.64
CA GLY A 99 -24.12 3.56 19.95
C GLY A 99 -25.59 3.15 19.80
N LYS A 100 -26.16 2.58 20.86
CA LYS A 100 -27.58 2.22 20.87
C LYS A 100 -28.43 3.45 20.53
N THR A 101 -29.01 3.46 19.33
CA THR A 101 -29.76 4.61 18.79
C THR A 101 -31.03 4.09 18.13
N LYS A 102 -32.17 4.71 18.45
CA LYS A 102 -33.46 4.36 17.85
C LYS A 102 -33.74 5.24 16.64
N PHE A 103 -33.68 4.64 15.45
CA PHE A 103 -34.09 5.30 14.21
C PHE A 103 -35.60 5.22 14.01
N VAL A 104 -36.27 6.38 13.94
CA VAL A 104 -37.70 6.45 13.60
C VAL A 104 -37.84 6.87 12.13
N ARG A 105 -38.15 5.91 11.25
CA ARG A 105 -38.29 6.13 9.79
C ARG A 105 -39.72 6.47 9.35
N LYS A 106 -40.51 7.10 10.21
CA LYS A 106 -41.90 7.49 9.94
C LYS A 106 -42.21 8.88 10.48
N THR A 107 -43.21 9.53 9.89
CA THR A 107 -43.71 10.83 10.37
C THR A 107 -44.31 10.70 11.76
N ILE A 108 -43.86 11.55 12.69
CA ILE A 108 -44.44 11.68 14.03
C ILE A 108 -45.53 12.76 13.95
N ARG A 109 -46.76 12.40 14.30
CA ARG A 109 -47.92 13.30 14.28
C ARG A 109 -48.20 13.89 15.65
N SER A 110 -48.96 14.99 15.69
CA SER A 110 -49.39 15.62 16.93
C SER A 110 -50.09 14.61 17.85
N GLY A 111 -49.66 14.56 19.13
CA GLY A 111 -50.14 13.59 20.13
C GLY A 111 -49.33 12.30 20.26
N GLN A 112 -48.32 12.06 19.42
CA GLN A 112 -47.47 10.86 19.51
C GLN A 112 -46.21 11.11 20.36
N ARG A 113 -45.97 10.25 21.36
CA ARG A 113 -44.75 10.26 22.19
C ARG A 113 -43.95 8.99 21.99
N PHE A 114 -42.67 9.14 21.65
CA PHE A 114 -41.70 8.05 21.60
C PHE A 114 -40.63 8.29 22.64
N GLU A 115 -40.48 7.35 23.57
CA GLU A 115 -39.41 7.37 24.55
C GLU A 115 -38.34 6.34 24.19
N TYR A 116 -37.08 6.71 24.43
CA TYR A 116 -35.92 5.86 24.20
C TYR A 116 -34.92 6.09 25.35
N SER A 117 -34.70 5.04 26.12
CA SER A 117 -33.90 5.10 27.36
C SER A 117 -32.39 5.01 27.13
N GLY A 118 -31.95 4.82 25.88
CA GLY A 118 -30.58 4.45 25.54
C GLY A 118 -30.47 3.04 25.00
#